data_AF-A0AAX3QD00-F1
#
_entry.id   AF-A0AAX3QD00-F1
#
_cell.length_a   1.000
_cell.length_b   1.000
_cell.length_c   1.000
_cell.angle_alpha   90.00
_cell.angle_beta   90.00
_cell.angle_gamma   90.00
#
_symmetry.space_group_name_H-M   'P 1'
#
loop_
_entity.id
_entity.type
_entity.pdbx_description
1 polymer ?
#
loop_
_entity_poly.entity_id
_entity_poly.type
_entity_poly.pdbx_seq_one_letter_code
_entity_poly.pdbx_strand_id
1 'polypeptide(L)'
;MKKLIAFLLIFIPILGSCSKEYSVFSGESQHWAGRYSVNIDGNEEHGNYDFHYKNGDKDTKFENLEISISSKFEQTSKKVEIHKGATIFLSSNCQGCMATDKKESIKVTIKWNGKNEETFLLKSKK
;
A
#
# COMPACT_ATOMS: atom_id res chain seq x y z
N MET A 1 -15.25 -28.08 -60.27
CA MET A 1 -14.64 -28.67 -59.06
C MET A 1 -14.40 -27.56 -58.05
N LYS A 2 -15.22 -27.50 -57.00
CA LYS A 2 -15.25 -26.40 -56.01
C LYS A 2 -14.13 -26.64 -54.99
N LYS A 3 -13.17 -25.72 -54.86
CA LYS A 3 -12.20 -25.72 -53.75
C LYS A 3 -12.65 -24.63 -52.77
N LEU A 4 -13.47 -25.02 -51.79
CA LEU A 4 -13.76 -24.19 -50.63
C LEU A 4 -12.50 -24.16 -49.75
N ILE A 5 -11.78 -23.05 -49.80
CA ILE A 5 -10.71 -22.76 -48.84
C ILE A 5 -11.42 -22.31 -47.55
N ALA A 6 -11.60 -23.25 -46.63
CA ALA A 6 -12.13 -22.99 -45.31
C ALA A 6 -11.10 -22.18 -44.51
N PHE A 7 -11.34 -20.88 -44.36
CA PHE A 7 -10.59 -20.02 -43.47
C PHE A 7 -11.00 -20.34 -42.03
N LEU A 8 -10.26 -21.24 -41.39
CA LEU A 8 -10.43 -21.59 -39.99
C LEU A 8 -9.99 -20.38 -39.13
N LEU A 9 -10.96 -19.53 -38.75
CA LEU A 9 -10.78 -18.46 -37.77
C LEU A 9 -10.45 -19.09 -36.41
N ILE A 10 -9.16 -19.23 -36.13
CA ILE A 10 -8.66 -19.61 -34.81
C ILE A 10 -8.90 -18.43 -33.87
N PHE A 11 -10.02 -18.47 -33.14
CA PHE A 11 -10.23 -17.64 -31.96
C PHE A 11 -9.25 -18.15 -30.88
N ILE A 12 -8.11 -17.49 -30.73
CA ILE A 12 -7.20 -17.73 -29.61
C ILE A 12 -7.77 -16.94 -28.42
N PRO A 13 -8.33 -17.60 -27.38
CA PRO A 13 -8.60 -16.89 -26.14
C PRO A 13 -7.25 -16.50 -25.54
N ILE A 14 -6.96 -15.20 -25.52
CA ILE A 14 -5.83 -14.66 -24.76
C ILE A 14 -6.26 -14.77 -23.30
N LEU A 15 -5.93 -15.90 -22.67
CA LEU A 15 -6.04 -16.06 -21.23
C LEU A 15 -5.06 -15.05 -20.61
N GLY A 16 -5.57 -13.88 -20.23
CA GLY A 16 -4.83 -12.94 -19.42
C GLY A 16 -4.47 -13.63 -18.11
N SER A 17 -3.18 -13.85 -17.89
CA SER A 17 -2.66 -14.38 -16.64
C SER A 17 -2.98 -13.36 -15.54
N CYS A 18 -3.95 -13.64 -14.67
CA CYS A 18 -4.03 -13.00 -13.36
C CYS A 18 -2.79 -13.44 -12.56
N SER A 19 -1.68 -12.73 -12.73
CA SER A 19 -0.50 -12.92 -11.91
C SER A 19 -0.77 -12.30 -10.54
N LYS A 20 -0.82 -13.13 -9.51
CA LYS A 20 -0.81 -12.64 -8.13
C LYS A 20 0.57 -12.09 -7.83
N GLU A 21 0.64 -10.82 -7.47
CA GLU A 21 1.89 -10.15 -7.15
C GLU A 21 1.90 -9.71 -5.69
N TYR A 22 3.00 -9.98 -4.99
CA TYR A 22 3.22 -9.53 -3.62
C TYR A 22 4.39 -8.55 -3.60
N SER A 23 4.20 -7.44 -2.89
CA SER A 23 5.21 -6.39 -2.74
C SER A 23 5.29 -5.91 -1.31
N VAL A 24 6.50 -5.53 -0.88
CA VAL A 24 6.75 -4.93 0.43
C VAL A 24 7.55 -3.65 0.26
N PHE A 25 7.01 -2.56 0.79
CA PHE A 25 7.65 -1.27 0.89
C PHE A 25 8.05 -1.02 2.33
N SER A 26 9.18 -0.36 2.53
CA SER A 26 9.67 0.00 3.85
C SER A 26 10.35 1.36 3.84
N GLY A 27 10.32 2.04 4.98
CA GLY A 27 10.97 3.33 5.18
C GLY A 27 10.92 3.73 6.64
N GLU A 28 11.68 4.75 7.02
CA GLU A 28 11.74 5.21 8.40
C GLU A 28 12.06 6.69 8.50
N SER A 29 11.71 7.27 9.64
CA SER A 29 12.10 8.59 10.11
C SER A 29 12.85 8.46 11.44
N GLN A 30 13.00 9.56 12.17
CA GLN A 30 13.71 9.58 13.44
C GLN A 30 13.04 8.65 14.47
N HIS A 31 11.72 8.73 14.63
CA HIS A 31 11.01 7.95 15.65
C HIS A 31 10.11 6.85 15.08
N TRP A 32 9.85 6.82 13.78
CA TRP A 32 8.94 5.86 13.17
C TRP A 32 9.65 4.94 12.19
N ALA A 33 9.25 3.67 12.18
CA ALA A 33 9.51 2.72 11.12
C ALA A 33 8.17 2.34 10.47
N GLY A 34 8.12 2.34 9.14
CA GLY A 34 6.93 2.01 8.38
C GLY A 34 7.15 0.86 7.42
N ARG A 35 6.11 0.05 7.26
CA ARG A 35 6.03 -1.05 6.30
C ARG A 35 4.67 -1.01 5.61
N TYR A 36 4.65 -1.29 4.32
CA TYR A 36 3.43 -1.53 3.55
C TYR A 36 3.58 -2.85 2.80
N SER A 37 2.69 -3.80 3.06
CA SER A 37 2.63 -5.05 2.30
C SER A 37 1.35 -5.11 1.49
N VAL A 38 1.46 -5.38 0.20
CA VAL A 38 0.32 -5.40 -0.73
C VAL A 38 0.31 -6.69 -1.54
N ASN A 39 -0.87 -7.29 -1.64
CA ASN A 39 -1.18 -8.37 -2.57
C ASN A 39 -2.03 -7.80 -3.71
N ILE A 40 -1.63 -8.07 -4.94
CA ILE A 40 -2.29 -7.61 -6.16
C ILE A 40 -2.82 -8.85 -6.88
N ASP A 41 -4.12 -8.91 -7.12
CA ASP A 41 -4.80 -9.99 -7.85
C ASP A 41 -5.59 -9.38 -9.01
N GLY A 42 -4.95 -9.29 -10.18
CA GLY A 42 -5.51 -8.61 -11.34
C GLY A 42 -5.70 -7.11 -11.08
N ASN A 43 -6.95 -6.67 -10.95
CA ASN A 43 -7.31 -5.27 -10.68
C ASN A 43 -7.68 -5.03 -9.19
N GLU A 44 -7.44 -6.01 -8.33
CA GLU A 44 -7.70 -5.92 -6.89
C GLU A 44 -6.39 -5.78 -6.12
N GLU A 45 -6.34 -4.84 -5.18
CA GLU A 45 -5.24 -4.68 -4.26
C GLU A 45 -5.71 -4.77 -2.81
N HIS A 46 -4.99 -5.57 -2.03
CA HIS A 46 -5.17 -5.73 -0.59
C HIS A 46 -3.87 -5.37 0.12
N GLY A 47 -3.86 -4.19 0.74
CA GLY A 47 -2.71 -3.61 1.39
C GLY A 47 -2.84 -3.52 2.90
N ASN A 48 -1.71 -3.63 3.59
CA ASN A 48 -1.61 -3.44 5.04
C ASN A 48 -0.39 -2.57 5.35
N TYR A 49 -0.62 -1.49 6.07
CA TYR A 49 0.40 -0.61 6.62
C TYR A 49 0.64 -0.93 8.09
N ASP A 50 1.92 -0.99 8.46
CA ASP A 50 2.41 -1.15 9.82
C ASP A 50 3.31 0.05 10.13
N PHE A 51 2.92 0.90 11.08
CA PHE A 51 3.74 2.01 11.57
C PHE A 51 4.13 1.79 13.02
N HIS A 52 5.41 1.57 13.27
CA HIS A 52 5.96 1.28 14.59
C HIS A 52 6.79 2.44 15.13
N TYR A 53 6.48 2.87 16.35
CA TYR A 53 7.27 3.84 17.09
C TYR A 53 8.49 3.15 17.71
N LYS A 54 9.68 3.49 17.24
CA LYS A 54 10.94 2.75 17.49
C LYS A 54 11.27 2.56 18.98
N ASN A 55 10.93 3.54 19.80
CA ASN A 55 11.21 3.53 21.24
C ASN A 55 9.94 3.32 22.07
N GLY A 56 8.88 2.82 21.46
CA GLY A 56 7.61 2.56 22.12
C GLY A 56 7.45 1.11 22.55
N ASP A 57 6.50 0.91 23.45
CA ASP A 57 6.07 -0.37 23.98
C ASP A 57 4.52 -0.47 24.00
N LYS A 58 4.00 -1.44 24.74
CA LYS A 58 2.56 -1.66 24.91
C LYS A 58 1.84 -0.54 25.66
N ASP A 59 2.57 0.23 26.47
CA ASP A 59 2.05 1.29 27.33
C ASP A 59 2.17 2.68 26.66
N THR A 60 2.81 2.75 25.50
CA THR A 60 2.90 3.94 24.67
C THR A 60 1.51 4.45 24.28
N LYS A 61 1.33 5.77 24.39
CA LYS A 61 0.08 6.47 24.07
C LYS A 61 0.37 7.68 23.18
N PHE A 62 -0.45 7.85 22.15
CA PHE A 62 -0.44 9.04 21.30
C PHE A 62 -1.76 9.77 21.42
N GLU A 63 -1.69 11.09 21.55
CA GLU A 63 -2.85 11.99 21.53
C GLU A 63 -2.88 12.74 20.19
N ASN A 64 -4.06 13.02 19.65
CA ASN A 64 -4.23 13.71 18.37
C ASN A 64 -3.35 13.10 17.26
N LEU A 65 -3.44 11.78 17.11
CA LEU A 65 -2.68 11.05 16.10
C LEU A 65 -3.32 11.28 14.72
N GLU A 66 -2.52 11.78 13.77
CA GLU A 66 -2.89 11.92 12.36
C GLU A 66 -1.84 11.22 11.49
N ILE A 67 -2.29 10.32 10.63
CA ILE A 67 -1.44 9.64 9.64
C ILE A 67 -1.96 10.01 8.27
N SER A 68 -1.12 10.63 7.46
CA SER A 68 -1.40 10.94 6.05
C SER A 68 -0.48 10.11 5.15
N ILE A 69 -1.08 9.41 4.19
CA ILE A 69 -0.39 8.58 3.22
C ILE A 69 -0.72 9.13 1.83
N SER A 70 0.31 9.39 1.05
CA SER A 70 0.17 9.92 -0.31
C SER A 70 1.05 9.13 -1.27
N SER A 71 0.41 8.57 -2.28
CA SER A 71 1.03 8.04 -3.48
C SER A 71 0.67 8.94 -4.66
N LYS A 72 1.07 8.56 -5.87
CA LYS A 72 0.71 9.28 -7.10
C LYS A 72 -0.78 9.20 -7.43
N PHE A 73 -1.45 8.12 -7.03
CA PHE A 73 -2.84 7.83 -7.40
C PHE A 73 -3.81 7.93 -6.22
N GLU A 74 -3.30 7.88 -5.00
CA GLU A 74 -4.12 7.82 -3.80
C GLU A 74 -3.60 8.78 -2.73
N GLN A 75 -4.53 9.41 -2.04
CA GLN A 75 -4.27 10.10 -0.79
C GLN A 75 -5.28 9.62 0.25
N THR A 76 -4.77 9.10 1.35
CA THR A 76 -5.59 8.65 2.48
C THR A 76 -5.08 9.24 3.78
N SER A 77 -5.97 9.44 4.73
CA SER A 77 -5.60 9.92 6.06
C SER A 77 -6.45 9.26 7.14
N LYS A 78 -5.85 9.06 8.32
CA LYS A 78 -6.53 8.60 9.52
C LYS A 78 -6.25 9.57 10.65
N LYS A 79 -7.30 9.95 11.37
CA LYS A 79 -7.24 10.76 12.58
C LYS A 79 -7.81 9.98 13.76
N VAL A 80 -7.13 9.98 14.89
CA VAL A 80 -7.57 9.35 16.14
C VAL A 80 -7.19 10.26 17.29
N GLU A 81 -8.14 10.54 18.18
CA GLU A 81 -7.86 11.38 19.37
C GLU A 81 -6.87 10.70 20.31
N ILE A 82 -7.03 9.41 20.56
CA ILE A 82 -6.14 8.62 21.42
C ILE A 82 -5.84 7.27 20.78
N HIS A 83 -4.56 6.96 20.56
CA HIS A 83 -4.09 5.64 20.18
C HIS A 83 -3.26 5.02 21.29
N LYS A 84 -3.45 3.73 21.57
CA LYS A 84 -2.68 2.95 22.55
C LYS A 84 -1.82 1.90 21.86
N GLY A 85 -0.60 1.73 22.35
CA GLY A 85 0.42 0.84 21.80
C GLY A 85 1.32 1.53 20.78
N ALA A 86 2.56 1.05 20.69
CA ALA A 86 3.59 1.60 19.81
C ALA A 86 3.36 1.37 18.31
N THR A 87 2.44 0.48 17.93
CA THR A 87 2.21 0.12 16.52
C THR A 87 0.81 0.50 16.08
N ILE A 88 0.71 1.09 14.89
CA ILE A 88 -0.54 1.43 14.22
C ILE A 88 -0.68 0.57 12.96
N PHE A 89 -1.84 -0.07 12.82
CA PHE A 89 -2.20 -0.86 11.66
C PHE A 89 -3.29 -0.16 10.84
N LEU A 90 -3.13 -0.15 9.52
CA LEU A 90 -4.13 0.35 8.57
C LEU A 90 -4.26 -0.63 7.40
N SER A 91 -5.48 -0.98 7.02
CA SER A 91 -5.75 -1.73 5.80
C SER A 91 -6.10 -0.77 4.66
N SER A 92 -5.60 -1.05 3.46
CA SER A 92 -6.12 -0.49 2.21
C SER A 92 -6.71 -1.62 1.36
N ASN A 93 -7.85 -1.36 0.74
CA ASN A 93 -8.45 -2.27 -0.22
C ASN A 93 -8.89 -1.46 -1.41
N CYS A 94 -8.61 -1.97 -2.60
CA CYS A 94 -8.90 -1.24 -3.82
C CYS A 94 -9.31 -2.23 -4.92
N GLN A 95 -10.46 -1.98 -5.54
CA GLN A 95 -11.02 -2.82 -6.59
C GLN A 95 -11.17 -1.97 -7.86
N GLY A 96 -10.60 -2.45 -8.97
CA GLY A 96 -10.63 -1.74 -10.24
C GLY A 96 -9.62 -0.59 -10.36
N CYS A 97 -8.62 -0.51 -9.48
CA CYS A 97 -7.58 0.50 -9.56
C CYS A 97 -6.34 0.03 -10.29
N MET A 98 -5.51 1.00 -10.65
CA MET A 98 -4.19 0.71 -11.18
C MET A 98 -3.30 0.16 -10.06
N ALA A 99 -2.63 -0.94 -10.37
CA ALA A 99 -1.69 -1.60 -9.46
C ALA A 99 -0.61 -0.62 -8.96
N THR A 100 -0.26 -0.75 -7.68
CA THR A 100 0.84 -0.06 -7.01
C THR A 100 2.16 -0.41 -7.70
N ASP A 101 2.82 0.58 -8.29
CA ASP A 101 4.12 0.37 -8.95
C ASP A 101 5.24 0.25 -7.90
N LYS A 102 6.01 -0.85 -7.96
CA LYS A 102 7.20 -1.09 -7.12
C LYS A 102 8.26 0.01 -7.20
N LYS A 103 8.31 0.77 -8.30
CA LYS A 103 9.24 1.89 -8.50
C LYS A 103 8.79 3.17 -7.80
N GLU A 104 7.50 3.26 -7.46
CA GLU A 104 6.94 4.45 -6.83
C GLU A 104 7.23 4.45 -5.33
N SER A 105 7.43 5.67 -4.79
CA SER A 105 7.59 5.87 -3.36
C SER A 105 6.27 6.34 -2.76
N ILE A 106 5.92 5.81 -1.60
CA ILE A 106 4.74 6.21 -0.85
C ILE A 106 5.18 7.17 0.24
N LYS A 107 4.68 8.41 0.21
CA LYS A 107 4.98 9.42 1.23
C LYS A 107 4.06 9.21 2.43
N VAL A 108 4.65 9.15 3.62
CA VAL A 108 3.93 9.03 4.88
C VAL A 108 4.28 10.22 5.76
N THR A 109 3.27 10.86 6.33
CA THR A 109 3.40 11.90 7.35
C THR A 109 2.61 11.48 8.59
N ILE A 110 3.28 11.45 9.75
CA ILE A 110 2.66 11.10 11.04
C ILE A 110 2.77 12.32 11.95
N LYS A 111 1.63 12.78 12.49
CA LYS A 111 1.54 13.83 13.50
C LYS A 111 1.00 13.24 14.80
N TRP A 112 1.57 13.64 15.94
CA TRP A 112 1.13 13.14 17.25
C TRP A 112 1.43 14.11 18.39
N ASN A 113 0.70 13.95 19.48
CA ASN A 113 0.71 14.75 20.70
C ASN A 113 0.56 16.26 20.43
N GLY A 114 -0.13 16.61 19.33
CA GLY A 114 -0.41 18.00 18.92
C GLY A 114 0.81 18.84 18.49
N LYS A 115 2.04 18.31 18.57
CA LYS A 115 3.27 19.09 18.37
C LYS A 115 4.33 18.40 17.52
N ASN A 116 4.28 17.08 17.39
CA ASN A 116 5.29 16.33 16.66
C ASN A 116 4.78 16.00 15.27
N GLU A 117 5.67 16.05 14.29
CA GLU A 117 5.39 15.70 12.91
C GLU A 117 6.65 15.11 12.28
N GLU A 118 6.51 13.96 11.63
CA GLU A 118 7.59 13.34 10.85
C GLU A 118 7.07 12.89 9.49
N THR A 119 7.94 13.00 8.49
CA THR A 119 7.66 12.56 7.13
C THR A 119 8.78 11.68 6.62
N PHE A 120 8.42 10.57 5.98
CA PHE A 120 9.35 9.64 5.36
C PHE A 120 8.74 8.96 4.12
N LEU A 121 9.58 8.27 3.36
CA LEU A 121 9.18 7.57 2.14
C LEU A 121 9.29 6.07 2.33
N LEU A 122 8.21 5.34 2.04
CA LEU A 122 8.26 3.90 1.84
C LEU A 122 8.70 3.61 0.41
N LYS A 123 9.67 2.72 0.24
CA LYS A 123 10.15 2.27 -1.08
C LYS A 123 10.18 0.75 -1.11
N SER A 124 9.88 0.15 -2.26
CA SER A 124 10.05 -1.29 -2.44
C SER A 124 11.53 -1.64 -2.28
N LYS A 125 11.83 -2.70 -1.54
CA LYS A 125 13.15 -3.33 -1.69
C LYS A 125 13.17 -4.02 -3.06
N LYS A 126 14.23 -3.79 -3.82
CA LYS A 126 14.48 -4.50 -5.09
C LYS A 126 14.82 -5.96 -4.81
#